data_AF-A2E2I8-F1
#
_entry.id   AF-A2E2I8-F1
#
_cell.length_a   1.000
_cell.length_b   1.000
_cell.length_c   1.000
_cell.angle_alpha   90.00
_cell.angle_beta   90.00
_cell.angle_gamma   90.00
#
_symmetry.space_group_name_H-M   'P 1'
#
loop_
_entity.id
_entity.type
_entity.pdbx_description
1 polymer ?
#
loop_
_entity_poly.entity_id
_entity_poly.type
_entity_poly.pdbx_seq_one_letter_code
_entity_poly.pdbx_strand_id
1 'polypeptide(L)'
;MNQCNITQNRVKGSSGGYTTQYITSDSFITCVNVIENNQSSGWFNYHSKYSSSTSKFKVSSCNYIRNKDSKSGGSLIYTNTDLIMSYCCILENEITYIFEVSSATMTFENSTTDSTVSTRTSPIFKNTNISSCPLFKNSIPTEDLNEEEKEDDFYIPYIKKPIKFVSIFALIASACS
;
A
#
# COMPACT_ATOMS: atom_id res chain seq x y z
N MET A 1 7.84 -7.49 16.57
CA MET A 1 7.15 -6.36 15.93
C MET A 1 7.69 -6.29 14.51
N ASN A 2 6.88 -6.62 13.51
CA ASN A 2 7.35 -6.77 12.13
C ASN A 2 7.10 -5.45 11.38
N GLN A 3 8.18 -4.85 10.85
CA GLN A 3 8.14 -3.61 10.06
C GLN A 3 8.39 -3.95 8.59
N CYS A 4 7.49 -3.55 7.70
CA CYS A 4 7.66 -3.69 6.25
C CYS A 4 7.51 -2.28 5.61
N ASN A 5 8.44 -1.88 4.71
CA ASN A 5 8.39 -0.62 3.94
C ASN A 5 8.08 -0.94 2.47
N ILE A 6 7.04 -0.33 1.89
CA ILE A 6 6.64 -0.54 0.48
C ILE A 6 6.83 0.77 -0.26
N THR A 7 8.00 0.95 -0.88
CA THR A 7 8.45 2.27 -1.35
C THR A 7 7.86 2.70 -2.69
N GLN A 8 7.53 1.79 -3.62
CA GLN A 8 6.83 2.10 -4.87
C GLN A 8 6.40 0.82 -5.59
N ASN A 9 5.11 0.70 -5.95
CA ASN A 9 4.64 -0.28 -6.93
C ASN A 9 3.98 0.47 -8.09
N ARG A 10 4.68 0.55 -9.24
CA ARG A 10 4.15 1.01 -10.53
C ARG A 10 4.20 -0.17 -11.49
N VAL A 11 3.07 -0.82 -11.75
CA VAL A 11 3.00 -1.93 -12.70
C VAL A 11 1.99 -1.64 -13.81
N LYS A 12 2.43 -1.85 -15.06
CA LYS A 12 1.59 -1.68 -16.26
C LYS A 12 0.55 -2.82 -16.43
N GLY A 13 0.64 -3.90 -15.66
CA GLY A 13 -0.24 -5.08 -15.72
C GLY A 13 -0.81 -5.50 -14.36
N SER A 14 -1.54 -6.62 -14.33
CA SER A 14 -2.23 -7.11 -13.12
C SER A 14 -1.25 -7.64 -12.07
N SER A 15 -0.87 -6.77 -11.15
CA SER A 15 -0.06 -7.10 -9.97
C SER A 15 -0.53 -6.19 -8.85
N GLY A 16 -1.41 -6.70 -7.98
CA GLY A 16 -2.00 -5.93 -6.88
C GLY A 16 -0.96 -5.35 -5.92
N GLY A 17 -1.42 -4.44 -5.05
CA GLY A 17 -0.60 -3.68 -4.09
C GLY A 17 0.24 -4.57 -3.17
N TYR A 18 -0.35 -5.07 -2.08
CA TYR A 18 0.31 -6.00 -1.17
C TYR A 18 -0.70 -6.84 -0.38
N THR A 19 -0.20 -7.93 0.18
CA THR A 19 -1.00 -8.86 0.97
C THR A 19 -0.30 -9.16 2.28
N THR A 20 -1.01 -8.96 3.38
CA THR A 20 -0.62 -9.39 4.73
C THR A 20 -1.67 -10.36 5.22
N GLN A 21 -1.31 -11.64 5.31
CA GLN A 21 -2.22 -12.71 5.61
C GLN A 21 -1.88 -13.36 6.95
N TYR A 22 -2.92 -13.78 7.68
CA TYR A 22 -2.80 -14.61 8.87
C TYR A 22 -1.92 -14.04 9.98
N ILE A 23 -1.93 -12.71 10.17
CA ILE A 23 -1.19 -12.11 11.28
C ILE A 23 -1.65 -12.73 12.62
N THR A 24 -0.70 -13.09 13.47
CA THR A 24 -0.93 -13.67 14.80
C THR A 24 -0.56 -12.72 15.93
N SER A 25 0.06 -11.58 15.60
CA SER A 25 0.39 -10.50 16.53
C SER A 25 0.16 -9.14 15.88
N ASP A 26 0.12 -8.08 16.68
CA ASP A 26 0.01 -6.71 16.19
C ASP A 26 1.13 -6.41 15.19
N SER A 27 0.75 -5.87 14.04
CA SER A 27 1.64 -5.68 12.90
C SER A 27 1.48 -4.28 12.31
N PHE A 28 2.54 -3.77 11.69
CA PHE A 28 2.53 -2.42 11.15
C PHE A 28 3.32 -2.30 9.86
N ILE A 29 2.81 -1.46 8.96
CA ILE A 29 3.49 -1.03 7.74
C ILE A 29 3.74 0.47 7.88
N THR A 30 5.00 0.83 7.68
CA THR A 30 5.44 2.23 7.58
C THR A 30 5.78 2.50 6.13
N CYS A 31 5.20 3.55 5.55
CA CYS A 31 5.47 3.96 4.18
C CYS A 31 4.92 2.99 3.12
N VAL A 32 3.83 3.39 2.47
CA VAL A 32 3.25 2.69 1.31
C VAL A 32 3.09 3.68 0.18
N ASN A 33 3.59 3.38 -1.02
CA ASN A 33 3.28 4.13 -2.23
C ASN A 33 2.79 3.20 -3.34
N VAL A 34 1.50 3.26 -3.64
CA VAL A 34 0.82 2.49 -4.68
C VAL A 34 0.23 3.49 -5.65
N ILE A 35 0.91 3.67 -6.80
CA ILE A 35 0.64 4.78 -7.73
C ILE A 35 0.39 4.18 -9.13
N GLU A 36 -0.69 4.62 -9.78
CA GLU A 36 -1.02 4.29 -11.18
C GLU A 36 -1.14 2.78 -11.48
N ASN A 37 -1.61 1.97 -10.52
CA ASN A 37 -1.78 0.54 -10.77
C ASN A 37 -3.10 0.24 -11.49
N ASN A 38 -3.05 -0.72 -12.43
CA ASN A 38 -4.19 -1.17 -13.22
C ASN A 38 -4.46 -2.66 -12.93
N GLN A 39 -5.37 -2.93 -11.98
CA GLN A 39 -5.70 -4.28 -11.59
C GLN A 39 -6.91 -4.79 -12.37
N SER A 40 -6.90 -6.09 -12.66
CA SER A 40 -7.99 -6.71 -13.41
C SER A 40 -9.20 -7.13 -12.57
N SER A 41 -9.06 -7.30 -11.26
CA SER A 41 -10.14 -7.71 -10.33
C SER A 41 -9.59 -7.93 -8.92
N GLY A 42 -10.44 -7.86 -7.88
CA GLY A 42 -10.13 -8.33 -6.53
C GLY A 42 -9.62 -7.25 -5.57
N TRP A 43 -8.84 -7.65 -4.57
CA TRP A 43 -8.37 -6.75 -3.51
C TRP A 43 -6.96 -6.25 -3.81
N PHE A 44 -6.75 -4.94 -3.83
CA PHE A 44 -5.42 -4.33 -4.07
C PHE A 44 -4.51 -4.49 -2.85
N ASN A 45 -5.00 -4.10 -1.67
CA ASN A 45 -4.25 -4.16 -0.42
C ASN A 45 -5.03 -5.00 0.58
N TYR A 46 -4.51 -6.17 0.92
CA TYR A 46 -5.20 -7.18 1.69
C TYR A 46 -4.61 -7.33 3.09
N HIS A 47 -5.47 -7.25 4.11
CA HIS A 47 -5.10 -7.42 5.50
C HIS A 47 -5.95 -8.50 6.17
N SER A 48 -5.31 -9.55 6.66
CA SER A 48 -6.00 -10.56 7.46
C SER A 48 -5.25 -11.06 8.66
N LYS A 49 -6.02 -11.57 9.61
CA LYS A 49 -5.54 -12.23 10.82
C LYS A 49 -5.91 -13.71 10.85
N TYR A 50 -5.17 -14.46 11.66
CA TYR A 50 -5.57 -15.82 12.01
C TYR A 50 -6.89 -15.79 12.81
N SER A 51 -7.79 -16.74 12.59
CA SER A 51 -9.19 -16.66 13.07
C SER A 51 -9.31 -16.57 14.60
N SER A 52 -8.40 -17.20 15.35
CA SER A 52 -8.36 -17.12 16.81
C SER A 52 -7.62 -15.88 17.35
N SER A 53 -7.09 -15.02 16.48
CA SER A 53 -6.30 -13.88 16.88
C SER A 53 -7.14 -12.61 17.12
N THR A 54 -6.69 -11.79 18.08
CA THR A 54 -7.18 -10.43 18.35
C THR A 54 -6.24 -9.35 17.80
N SER A 55 -5.26 -9.74 16.97
CA SER A 55 -4.29 -8.84 16.36
C SER A 55 -4.92 -7.64 15.68
N LYS A 56 -4.22 -6.51 15.73
CA LYS A 56 -4.53 -5.30 15.00
C LYS A 56 -3.45 -5.02 13.96
N PHE A 57 -3.83 -4.30 12.92
CA PHE A 57 -2.93 -3.87 11.86
C PHE A 57 -2.88 -2.36 11.77
N LYS A 58 -1.68 -1.81 11.59
CA LYS A 58 -1.48 -0.36 11.41
C LYS A 58 -0.79 -0.08 10.08
N VAL A 59 -1.32 0.86 9.32
CA VAL A 59 -0.66 1.39 8.13
C VAL A 59 -0.46 2.89 8.35
N SER A 60 0.75 3.36 8.14
CA SER A 60 1.08 4.77 8.34
C SER A 60 1.89 5.34 7.18
N SER A 61 1.74 6.64 6.93
CA SER A 61 2.44 7.34 5.84
C SER A 61 2.18 6.66 4.49
N CYS A 62 0.94 6.64 4.03
CA CYS A 62 0.58 5.89 2.83
C CYS A 62 0.02 6.75 1.69
N ASN A 63 0.29 6.37 0.46
CA ASN A 63 -0.23 7.00 -0.75
C ASN A 63 -0.81 5.91 -1.66
N TYR A 64 -2.09 6.05 -1.98
CA TYR A 64 -2.78 5.28 -2.99
C TYR A 64 -3.35 6.23 -4.03
N ILE A 65 -2.68 6.34 -5.17
CA ILE A 65 -2.92 7.43 -6.13
C ILE A 65 -3.22 6.87 -7.52
N ARG A 66 -4.30 7.32 -8.15
CA ARG A 66 -4.63 7.00 -9.56
C ARG A 66 -4.69 5.51 -9.88
N ASN A 67 -5.08 4.66 -8.93
CA ASN A 67 -5.25 3.23 -9.16
C ASN A 67 -6.60 2.94 -9.82
N LYS A 68 -6.68 1.92 -10.67
CA LYS A 68 -7.85 1.60 -11.49
C LYS A 68 -8.20 0.11 -11.46
N ASP A 69 -9.49 -0.22 -11.48
CA ASP A 69 -10.00 -1.59 -11.64
C ASP A 69 -10.72 -1.74 -13.00
N SER A 70 -10.29 -2.71 -13.82
CA SER A 70 -10.88 -2.93 -15.15
C SER A 70 -12.12 -3.84 -15.19
N LYS A 71 -12.48 -4.55 -14.11
CA LYS A 71 -13.63 -5.48 -14.08
C LYS A 71 -14.72 -5.13 -13.05
N SER A 72 -14.75 -3.89 -12.56
CA SER A 72 -15.80 -3.33 -11.70
C SER A 72 -16.24 -4.28 -10.57
N GLY A 73 -15.49 -4.28 -9.48
CA GLY A 73 -15.89 -5.01 -8.26
C GLY A 73 -14.78 -5.23 -7.25
N GLY A 74 -13.55 -4.83 -7.59
CA GLY A 74 -12.44 -4.83 -6.66
C GLY A 74 -12.54 -3.75 -5.59
N SER A 75 -11.73 -3.91 -4.56
CA SER A 75 -11.54 -2.89 -3.54
C SER A 75 -10.06 -2.50 -3.41
N LEU A 76 -9.81 -1.20 -3.21
CA LEU A 76 -8.45 -0.68 -3.03
C LEU A 76 -7.87 -1.20 -1.71
N ILE A 77 -8.69 -1.25 -0.66
CA ILE A 77 -8.27 -1.67 0.67
C ILE A 77 -9.28 -2.67 1.22
N TYR A 78 -8.82 -3.90 1.41
CA TYR A 78 -9.57 -4.96 2.07
C TYR A 78 -8.98 -5.23 3.46
N THR A 79 -9.85 -5.40 4.45
CA THR A 79 -9.45 -5.95 5.75
C THR A 79 -10.49 -6.89 6.34
N ASN A 80 -10.01 -7.96 6.99
CA ASN A 80 -10.79 -8.75 7.96
C ASN A 80 -10.19 -8.73 9.38
N THR A 81 -9.28 -7.80 9.61
CA THR A 81 -8.65 -7.52 10.90
C THR A 81 -8.81 -6.04 11.26
N ASP A 82 -8.72 -5.69 12.54
CA ASP A 82 -8.85 -4.27 12.95
C ASP A 82 -7.71 -3.47 12.32
N LEU A 83 -8.05 -2.51 11.47
CA LEU A 83 -7.09 -1.74 10.68
C LEU A 83 -7.12 -0.27 11.07
N ILE A 84 -5.96 0.29 11.40
CA ILE A 84 -5.79 1.74 11.60
C ILE A 84 -4.88 2.27 10.49
N MET A 85 -5.40 3.21 9.72
CA MET A 85 -4.69 3.90 8.65
C MET A 85 -4.49 5.36 9.05
N SER A 86 -3.23 5.80 9.09
CA SER A 86 -2.87 7.15 9.57
C SER A 86 -1.91 7.86 8.62
N TYR A 87 -2.06 9.18 8.49
CA TYR A 87 -1.19 9.99 7.62
C TYR A 87 -1.17 9.46 6.18
N CYS A 88 -2.36 9.20 5.65
CA CYS A 88 -2.54 8.58 4.36
C CYS A 88 -3.22 9.49 3.34
N CYS A 89 -2.94 9.26 2.07
CA CYS A 89 -3.58 9.88 0.93
C CYS A 89 -4.17 8.83 0.00
N ILE A 90 -5.46 8.96 -0.27
CA ILE A 90 -6.16 8.15 -1.26
C ILE A 90 -6.78 9.13 -2.25
N LEU A 91 -6.16 9.29 -3.42
CA LEU A 91 -6.56 10.33 -4.37
C LEU A 91 -6.64 9.78 -5.80
N GLU A 92 -7.64 10.25 -6.53
CA GLU A 92 -7.86 10.05 -7.97
C GLU A 92 -7.99 8.56 -8.36
N ASN A 93 -8.43 7.71 -7.43
CA ASN A 93 -8.58 6.28 -7.70
C ASN A 93 -9.90 6.01 -8.43
N GLU A 94 -9.81 5.30 -9.56
CA GLU A 94 -10.94 4.82 -10.37
C GLU A 94 -11.22 3.33 -10.04
N ILE A 95 -11.33 3.02 -8.75
CA ILE A 95 -11.70 1.68 -8.25
C ILE A 95 -13.11 1.77 -7.67
N THR A 96 -13.94 0.74 -7.90
CA THR A 96 -15.35 0.73 -7.47
C THR A 96 -15.52 0.94 -5.98
N TYR A 97 -14.73 0.25 -5.15
CA TYR A 97 -14.75 0.41 -3.70
C TYR A 97 -13.38 0.84 -3.20
N ILE A 98 -13.30 1.93 -2.45
CA ILE A 98 -12.05 2.31 -1.78
C ILE A 98 -11.82 1.38 -0.59
N PHE A 99 -12.88 1.10 0.17
CA PHE A 99 -12.79 0.35 1.41
C PHE A 99 -13.70 -0.87 1.41
N GLU A 100 -13.17 -2.02 1.80
CA GLU A 100 -13.94 -3.23 2.09
C GLU A 100 -13.53 -3.77 3.46
N VAL A 101 -14.49 -3.77 4.40
CA VAL A 101 -14.25 -4.18 5.78
C VAL A 101 -15.17 -5.35 6.12
N SER A 102 -14.58 -6.52 6.40
CA SER A 102 -15.32 -7.75 6.71
C SER A 102 -15.05 -8.20 8.14
N SER A 103 -16.08 -8.20 9.00
CA SER A 103 -15.98 -8.70 10.38
C SER A 103 -14.87 -8.06 11.23
N ALA A 104 -14.58 -6.78 10.98
CA ALA A 104 -13.54 -6.01 11.65
C ALA A 104 -13.88 -4.52 11.71
N THR A 105 -13.04 -3.73 12.36
CA THR A 105 -13.12 -2.26 12.33
C THR A 105 -12.01 -1.66 11.47
N MET A 106 -12.31 -0.54 10.80
CA MET A 106 -11.30 0.27 10.11
C MET A 106 -11.38 1.71 10.61
N THR A 107 -10.25 2.28 11.00
CA THR A 107 -10.12 3.72 11.32
C THR A 107 -9.22 4.38 10.28
N PHE A 108 -9.70 5.44 9.64
CA PHE A 108 -8.95 6.28 8.72
C PHE A 108 -8.76 7.65 9.36
N GLU A 109 -7.56 7.91 9.86
CA GLU A 109 -7.30 9.07 10.72
C GLU A 109 -6.14 9.95 10.25
N ASN A 110 -6.21 11.26 10.53
CA ASN A 110 -5.16 12.21 10.14
C ASN A 110 -4.76 12.04 8.67
N SER A 111 -5.75 11.87 7.80
CA SER A 111 -5.58 11.39 6.42
C SER A 111 -6.52 12.14 5.47
N THR A 112 -6.31 12.01 4.17
CA THR A 112 -7.17 12.61 3.14
C THR A 112 -7.58 11.58 2.10
N THR A 113 -8.83 11.64 1.67
CA THR A 113 -9.39 10.80 0.61
C THR A 113 -10.37 11.60 -0.22
N ASP A 114 -10.35 11.42 -1.54
CA ASP A 114 -11.33 12.04 -2.45
C ASP A 114 -12.59 11.18 -2.64
N SER A 115 -12.55 9.93 -2.17
CA SER A 115 -13.67 9.00 -2.21
C SER A 115 -13.78 8.20 -0.91
N THR A 116 -15.01 8.06 -0.41
CA THR A 116 -15.33 7.25 0.78
C THR A 116 -16.17 6.03 0.44
N VAL A 117 -16.22 5.66 -0.84
CA VAL A 117 -17.05 4.53 -1.29
C VAL A 117 -16.55 3.24 -0.63
N SER A 118 -17.45 2.59 0.10
CA SER A 118 -17.13 1.40 0.88
C SER A 118 -18.17 0.30 0.66
N THR A 119 -17.77 -0.95 0.83
CA THR A 119 -18.69 -2.10 0.90
C THR A 119 -18.64 -2.75 2.29
N ARG A 120 -19.77 -3.35 2.70
CA ARG A 120 -20.05 -3.92 4.02
C ARG A 120 -20.05 -2.87 5.13
N THR A 121 -18.92 -2.67 5.80
CA THR A 121 -18.80 -1.73 6.93
C THR A 121 -17.97 -0.52 6.50
N SER A 122 -18.49 0.69 6.71
CA SER A 122 -17.76 1.91 6.39
C SER A 122 -16.66 2.20 7.42
N PRO A 123 -15.52 2.78 7.01
CA PRO A 123 -14.48 3.19 7.94
C PRO A 123 -14.94 4.28 8.91
N ILE A 124 -14.31 4.34 10.08
CA ILE A 124 -14.43 5.44 11.02
C ILE A 124 -13.42 6.51 10.61
N PHE A 125 -13.90 7.66 10.16
CA PHE A 125 -13.07 8.80 9.76
C PHE A 125 -12.80 9.72 10.96
N LYS A 126 -11.53 10.04 11.24
CA LYS A 126 -11.12 10.94 12.33
C LYS A 126 -10.09 11.96 11.85
N ASN A 127 -10.27 13.24 12.16
CA ASN A 127 -9.32 14.29 11.77
C ASN A 127 -8.93 14.22 10.28
N THR A 128 -9.91 13.96 9.41
CA THR A 128 -9.68 13.87 7.98
C THR A 128 -9.63 15.26 7.35
N ASN A 129 -9.06 15.37 6.14
CA ASN A 129 -8.76 16.62 5.41
C ASN A 129 -7.43 17.26 5.80
N ILE A 130 -6.39 16.45 6.00
CA ILE A 130 -5.03 16.97 6.04
C ILE A 130 -4.70 17.66 4.70
N SER A 131 -4.08 18.83 4.76
CA SER A 131 -3.85 19.69 3.59
C SER A 131 -2.74 19.20 2.65
N SER A 132 -1.95 18.21 3.07
CA SER A 132 -0.81 17.74 2.29
C SER A 132 -0.56 16.25 2.45
N CYS A 133 -0.26 15.59 1.33
CA CYS A 133 0.17 14.20 1.34
C CYS A 133 1.60 14.04 1.86
N PRO A 134 1.82 13.25 2.93
CA PRO A 134 3.12 13.18 3.62
C PRO A 134 4.32 12.75 2.75
N LEU A 135 4.08 12.09 1.62
CA LEU A 135 5.12 11.43 0.83
C LEU A 135 5.27 11.96 -0.61
N PHE A 136 4.52 12.99 -1.03
CA PHE A 136 4.67 13.55 -2.38
C PHE A 136 5.88 14.49 -2.55
N LYS A 137 6.48 14.97 -1.46
CA LYS A 137 7.53 16.00 -1.53
C LYS A 137 8.93 15.49 -1.90
N ASN A 138 9.16 14.18 -1.89
CA ASN A 138 10.45 13.58 -2.27
C ASN A 138 10.26 12.51 -3.35
N SER A 139 9.48 12.78 -4.40
CA SER A 139 9.52 11.95 -5.61
C SER A 139 10.97 11.90 -6.06
N ILE A 140 11.62 10.75 -5.88
CA ILE A 140 12.90 10.43 -6.51
C ILE A 140 12.72 10.78 -7.99
N PRO A 141 13.57 11.64 -8.58
CA PRO A 141 13.48 11.96 -9.98
C PRO A 141 13.47 10.64 -10.76
N THR A 142 12.37 10.37 -11.46
CA THR A 142 12.43 9.49 -12.63
C THR A 142 13.07 10.31 -13.73
N GLU A 143 14.37 10.60 -13.59
CA GLU A 143 15.19 10.82 -14.77
C GLU A 143 15.17 9.49 -15.52
N ASP A 144 14.73 9.57 -16.76
CA ASP A 144 14.73 8.45 -17.68
C ASP A 144 16.10 7.78 -17.62
N LEU A 145 16.14 6.51 -17.21
CA LEU A 145 17.32 5.65 -17.35
C LEU A 145 17.49 5.31 -18.83
N ASN A 146 17.84 6.33 -19.61
CA ASN A 146 18.35 6.24 -20.96
C ASN A 146 19.70 6.98 -20.99
N GLU A 147 20.64 6.63 -20.11
CA GLU A 147 22.04 7.01 -20.32
C GLU A 147 22.97 5.83 -20.07
N GLU A 148 23.79 5.62 -21.10
CA GLU A 148 24.80 4.60 -21.25
C GLU A 148 25.83 4.65 -20.13
N GLU A 149 26.37 3.47 -19.83
CA GLU A 149 27.45 3.22 -18.89
C GLU A 149 28.59 4.25 -19.01
N LYS A 150 28.83 5.02 -17.94
CA LYS A 150 30.18 5.46 -17.58
C LYS A 150 30.38 5.34 -16.08
N GLU A 151 31.26 4.39 -15.72
CA GLU A 151 31.91 4.34 -14.41
C GLU A 151 32.70 5.62 -14.18
N ASP A 152 32.43 6.32 -13.09
CA ASP A 152 33.45 7.07 -12.37
C ASP A 152 33.06 7.18 -10.88
N ASP A 153 34.04 6.83 -10.04
CA ASP A 153 33.94 6.66 -8.59
C ASP A 153 33.56 7.97 -7.86
N PHE A 154 32.35 8.00 -7.27
CA PHE A 154 32.00 9.00 -6.26
C PHE A 154 31.47 8.31 -4.99
N TYR A 155 32.29 8.35 -3.94
CA TYR A 155 32.05 7.72 -2.65
C TYR A 155 31.08 8.56 -1.80
N ILE A 156 29.82 8.14 -1.71
CA ILE A 156 28.87 8.59 -0.68
C ILE A 156 28.65 7.41 0.29
N PRO A 157 28.79 7.58 1.62
CA PRO A 157 28.55 6.50 2.57
C PRO A 157 27.04 6.31 2.76
N TYR A 158 26.39 5.66 1.80
CA TYR A 158 25.08 5.05 1.98
C TYR A 158 25.29 3.57 2.34
N ILE A 159 24.61 3.13 3.40
CA ILE A 159 24.52 1.72 3.80
C ILE A 159 23.77 0.95 2.70
N LYS A 160 24.49 0.55 1.65
CA LYS A 160 24.10 -0.46 0.67
C LYS A 160 24.26 -1.84 1.33
N LYS A 161 23.16 -2.43 1.80
CA LYS A 161 23.04 -3.89 1.70
C LYS A 161 22.36 -4.20 0.38
N PRO A 162 23.05 -4.83 -0.60
CA PRO A 162 22.40 -5.26 -1.82
C PRO A 162 21.52 -6.47 -1.53
N ILE A 163 20.20 -6.29 -1.56
CA ILE A 163 19.31 -7.41 -1.78
C ILE A 163 19.31 -7.64 -3.29
N LYS A 164 20.04 -8.67 -3.73
CA LYS A 164 20.01 -9.15 -5.11
C LYS A 164 18.59 -9.64 -5.40
N PHE A 165 17.83 -8.89 -6.20
CA PHE A 165 16.66 -9.44 -6.88
C PHE A 165 17.14 -10.19 -8.11
N VAL A 166 17.18 -11.52 -8.02
CA VAL A 166 17.21 -12.37 -9.20
C VAL A 166 15.79 -12.36 -9.76
N SER A 167 15.62 -11.82 -10.97
CA SER A 167 14.39 -11.93 -11.74
C SER A 167 14.04 -13.41 -11.92
N ILE A 168 13.02 -13.86 -11.19
CA ILE A 168 12.30 -15.09 -11.48
C ILE A 168 10.83 -14.68 -11.57
N PHE A 169 10.23 -14.92 -12.74
CA PHE A 169 8.78 -14.94 -12.90
C PHE A 169 8.21 -15.99 -11.92
N ALA A 170 7.74 -15.54 -10.75
CA ALA A 170 6.89 -16.31 -9.85
C ALA A 170 6.35 -15.37 -8.76
N LEU A 171 5.05 -15.50 -8.46
CA LEU A 171 4.42 -14.98 -7.24
C LEU A 171 5.33 -15.13 -6.01
N ILE A 172 5.72 -14.02 -5.38
CA ILE A 172 6.17 -14.03 -3.98
C ILE A 172 5.62 -12.79 -3.28
N ALA A 173 4.41 -12.91 -2.73
CA ALA A 173 4.00 -12.17 -1.55
C ALA A 173 4.03 -13.17 -0.37
N SER A 174 5.23 -13.55 0.06
CA SER A 174 5.45 -14.37 1.26
C SER A 174 6.79 -13.96 1.87
N ALA A 175 6.79 -12.81 2.54
CA ALA A 175 7.89 -12.39 3.41
C ALA A 175 7.43 -11.35 4.44
N CYS A 176 6.23 -11.48 5.01
CA CYS A 176 5.90 -10.86 6.31
C CYS A 176 5.01 -11.89 7.04
N SER A 177 5.61 -12.91 7.66
CA SER A 177 4.99 -13.86 8.60
C SER A 177 5.86 -13.95 9.84
#